data_AF-A0A2E2EFY9-F1
#
_entry.id   AF-A0A2E2EFY9-F1
#
_cell.length_a   1.000
_cell.length_b   1.000
_cell.length_c   1.000
_cell.angle_alpha   90.00
_cell.angle_beta   90.00
_cell.angle_gamma   90.00
#
_symmetry.space_group_name_H-M   'P 1'
#
loop_
_entity.id
_entity.type
_entity.pdbx_description
1 polymer ?
#
loop_
_entity_poly.entity_id
_entity_poly.type
_entity_poly.pdbx_seq_one_letter_code
_entity_poly.pdbx_strand_id
1 'polypeptide(L)'
;MNEDSRREAEIKRTLEKINSIENMVDRPMYNTKKEEVFKLEIKIDNKIEHGKFIPSKIYPGLWYASEQTYRAMKKDLFALGDSLDEIADPYTCHSCKSNLDKQFWRFCPHCGSAFLEE
;
A
#
# COMPACT_ATOMS: atom_id res chain seq x y z
N MET A 1 -17.55 6.02 27.90
CA MET A 1 -16.57 6.60 26.95
C MET A 1 -15.94 5.46 26.19
N ASN A 2 -16.19 5.35 24.89
CA ASN A 2 -15.67 4.28 24.05
C ASN A 2 -14.15 4.36 23.94
N GLU A 3 -13.51 3.21 23.74
CA GLU A 3 -12.06 3.07 23.60
C GLU A 3 -11.49 3.92 22.44
N ASP A 4 -12.23 3.99 21.33
CA ASP A 4 -11.90 4.83 20.18
C ASP A 4 -11.86 6.33 20.51
N SER A 5 -12.79 6.81 21.34
CA SER A 5 -12.84 8.22 21.76
C SER A 5 -11.64 8.60 22.65
N ARG A 6 -11.09 7.65 23.41
CA ARG A 6 -9.88 7.86 24.22
C ARG A 6 -8.64 7.92 23.33
N ARG A 7 -8.57 7.02 22.33
CA ARG A 7 -7.49 6.96 21.34
C ARG A 7 -7.44 8.23 20.48
N GLU A 8 -8.58 8.72 20.00
CA GLU A 8 -8.67 9.97 19.25
C GLU A 8 -8.21 11.19 20.06
N ALA A 9 -8.61 11.27 21.34
CA ALA A 9 -8.20 12.36 22.22
C ALA A 9 -6.67 12.35 22.48
N GLU A 10 -6.06 11.17 22.56
CA GLU A 10 -4.63 11.00 22.75
C GLU A 10 -3.83 11.33 21.48
N ILE A 11 -4.34 10.95 20.31
CA ILE A 11 -3.80 11.33 19.00
C ILE A 11 -3.82 12.86 18.85
N LYS A 12 -4.94 13.51 19.18
CA LYS A 12 -5.07 14.96 19.09
C LYS A 12 -4.06 15.69 19.98
N ARG A 13 -3.91 15.26 21.24
CA ARG A 13 -2.91 15.83 22.16
C ARG A 13 -1.48 15.64 21.66
N THR A 14 -1.21 14.51 21.00
CA THR A 14 0.13 14.22 20.46
C THR A 14 0.43 15.09 19.25
N LEU A 15 -0.55 15.28 18.35
CA LEU A 15 -0.45 16.19 17.21
C LEU A 15 -0.23 17.65 17.63
N GLU A 16 -0.95 18.12 18.66
CA GLU A 16 -0.76 19.46 19.23
C GLU A 16 0.68 19.65 19.74
N LYS A 17 1.25 18.65 20.42
CA LYS A 17 2.65 18.69 20.87
C LYS A 17 3.65 18.71 19.73
N ILE A 18 3.42 17.94 18.66
CA ILE A 18 4.33 17.90 17.50
C ILE A 18 4.30 19.25 16.77
N ASN A 19 3.11 19.85 16.60
CA ASN A 19 2.95 21.14 15.95
C ASN A 19 3.54 22.30 16.77
N SER A 20 3.64 22.17 18.10
CA SER A 20 4.24 23.19 18.97
C SER A 20 5.77 23.15 19.03
N ILE A 21 6.42 22.15 18.43
CA ILE A 21 7.89 22.09 18.38
C ILE A 21 8.34 23.03 17.27
N GLU A 22 8.98 24.13 17.65
CA GLU A 22 9.56 25.12 16.75
C GLU A 22 11.08 24.89 16.59
N ASN A 23 11.61 25.14 15.39
CA ASN A 23 13.04 25.12 15.13
C ASN A 23 13.70 26.44 15.53
N MET A 24 15.04 26.53 15.44
CA MET A 24 15.81 27.74 15.82
C MET A 24 15.51 29.00 14.97
N VAL A 25 14.54 28.94 14.05
CA VAL A 25 14.11 30.01 13.16
C VAL A 25 12.59 30.27 13.31
N ASP A 26 12.02 29.95 14.49
CA ASP A 26 10.61 30.15 14.86
C ASP A 26 9.61 29.59 13.82
N ARG A 27 9.95 28.46 13.20
CA ARG A 27 9.07 27.73 12.27
C ARG A 27 8.73 26.35 12.83
N PRO A 28 7.55 25.78 12.49
CA PRO A 28 7.21 24.42 12.87
C PRO A 28 8.29 23.45 12.42
N MET A 29 8.83 22.64 13.34
CA MET A 29 9.89 21.67 13.07
C MET A 29 9.41 20.55 12.14
N TYR A 30 8.11 20.25 12.16
CA TYR A 30 7.47 19.21 11.35
C TYR A 30 6.42 19.83 10.44
N ASN A 31 6.45 19.48 9.15
CA ASN A 31 5.42 19.89 8.21
C ASN A 31 4.35 18.80 8.10
N THR A 32 3.34 18.87 8.97
CA THR A 32 2.20 17.94 9.02
C THR A 32 1.25 18.08 7.83
N LYS A 33 1.44 19.10 6.98
CA LYS A 33 0.64 19.37 5.78
C LYS A 33 1.38 19.04 4.48
N LYS A 34 2.62 18.53 4.56
CA LYS A 34 3.39 18.20 3.37
C LYS A 34 2.86 16.89 2.78
N GLU A 35 2.27 16.97 1.60
CA GLU A 35 1.99 15.78 0.80
C GLU A 35 3.31 15.13 0.38
N GLU A 36 3.52 13.87 0.77
CA GLU A 36 4.69 13.09 0.39
C GLU A 36 4.36 12.19 -0.79
N VAL A 37 5.07 12.38 -1.90
CA VAL A 37 4.95 11.51 -3.07
C VAL A 37 6.04 10.45 -3.01
N PHE A 38 5.66 9.21 -2.74
CA PHE A 38 6.56 8.06 -2.77
C PHE A 38 6.62 7.48 -4.19
N LYS A 39 7.80 7.54 -4.81
CA LYS A 39 8.06 6.87 -6.09
C LYS A 39 8.77 5.55 -5.81
N LEU A 40 8.13 4.44 -6.13
CA LEU A 40 8.68 3.09 -6.03
C LEU A 40 9.11 2.61 -7.42
N GLU A 41 10.23 1.92 -7.50
CA GLU A 41 10.69 1.25 -8.71
C GLU A 41 10.51 -0.26 -8.55
N ILE A 42 9.90 -0.93 -9.54
CA ILE A 42 9.76 -2.39 -9.55
C ILE A 42 10.56 -2.95 -10.73
N LYS A 43 11.54 -3.81 -10.44
CA LYS A 43 12.31 -4.56 -11.43
C LYS A 43 11.81 -6.00 -11.58
N ILE A 44 11.88 -6.50 -12.80
CA ILE A 44 11.48 -7.87 -13.12
C ILE A 44 12.63 -8.81 -12.74
N ASP A 45 12.34 -9.79 -11.90
CA ASP A 45 13.20 -10.94 -11.60
C ASP A 45 12.36 -12.22 -11.57
N ASN A 46 12.48 -13.03 -12.63
CA ASN A 46 11.72 -14.29 -12.77
C ASN A 46 12.22 -15.43 -11.87
N LYS A 47 13.24 -15.19 -11.03
CA LYS A 47 13.59 -16.10 -9.94
C LYS A 47 12.63 -15.98 -8.75
N ILE A 48 11.86 -14.89 -8.69
CA ILE A 48 10.89 -14.63 -7.63
C ILE A 48 9.60 -15.37 -7.93
N GLU A 49 9.03 -15.98 -6.88
CA GLU A 49 7.73 -16.63 -6.97
C GLU A 49 6.62 -15.65 -7.38
N HIS A 50 5.66 -16.18 -8.12
CA HIS A 50 4.52 -15.39 -8.61
C HIS A 50 3.62 -14.92 -7.46
N GLY A 51 3.11 -13.69 -7.58
CA GLY A 51 2.29 -13.02 -6.57
C GLY A 51 3.07 -12.50 -5.36
N LYS A 52 4.39 -12.33 -5.48
CA LYS A 52 5.23 -11.75 -4.43
C LYS A 52 6.00 -10.53 -4.91
N PHE A 53 6.23 -9.61 -3.98
CA PHE A 53 7.15 -8.48 -4.12
C PHE A 53 8.23 -8.60 -3.05
N ILE A 54 9.50 -8.50 -3.46
CA ILE A 54 10.64 -8.58 -2.55
C ILE A 54 11.36 -7.22 -2.57
N PRO A 55 11.52 -6.54 -1.42
CA PRO A 55 12.25 -5.28 -1.38
C PRO A 55 13.76 -5.52 -1.57
N SER A 56 14.43 -4.62 -2.27
CA SER A 56 15.88 -4.63 -2.40
C SER A 56 16.54 -4.33 -1.06
N LYS A 57 17.49 -5.19 -0.66
CA LYS A 57 18.29 -4.99 0.55
C LYS A 57 19.30 -3.85 0.42
N ILE A 58 19.64 -3.47 -0.81
CA ILE A 58 20.73 -2.52 -1.12
C ILE A 58 20.16 -1.14 -1.50
N TYR A 59 19.03 -1.11 -2.21
CA TYR A 59 18.48 0.12 -2.78
C TYR A 59 17.10 0.41 -2.18
N PRO A 60 17.00 1.42 -1.30
CA PRO A 60 15.71 1.85 -0.75
C PRO A 60 14.74 2.23 -1.88
N GLY A 61 13.49 1.78 -1.78
CA GLY A 61 12.44 2.06 -2.76
C GLY A 61 12.44 1.18 -4.01
N LEU A 62 13.46 0.32 -4.19
CA LEU A 62 13.49 -0.69 -5.26
C LEU A 62 12.87 -1.99 -4.78
N TRP A 63 11.96 -2.53 -5.59
CA TRP A 63 11.30 -3.81 -5.38
C TRP A 63 11.53 -4.73 -6.56
N TYR A 64 11.43 -6.03 -6.31
CA TYR A 64 11.52 -7.06 -7.33
C TYR A 64 10.24 -7.87 -7.37
N ALA A 65 9.79 -8.21 -8.57
CA ALA A 65 8.63 -9.06 -8.81
C ALA A 65 8.87 -9.95 -10.02
N SER A 66 8.16 -11.06 -10.11
CA SER A 66 8.14 -11.85 -11.36
C SER A 66 7.45 -11.05 -12.46
N GLU A 67 7.77 -11.36 -13.73
CA GLU A 67 7.14 -10.71 -14.89
C GLU A 67 5.62 -10.86 -14.88
N GLN A 68 5.13 -12.04 -14.50
CA GLN A 68 3.70 -12.30 -14.41
C GLN A 68 3.03 -11.41 -13.36
N THR A 69 3.65 -11.30 -12.18
CA THR A 69 3.14 -10.46 -11.08
C THR A 69 3.11 -9.00 -11.49
N TYR A 70 4.18 -8.53 -12.13
CA TYR A 70 4.29 -7.15 -12.60
C TYR A 70 3.22 -6.80 -13.64
N ARG A 71 2.95 -7.70 -14.58
CA ARG A 71 1.90 -7.52 -15.61
C ARG A 71 0.49 -7.63 -15.04
N ALA A 72 0.30 -8.44 -13.99
CA ALA A 72 -0.98 -8.63 -13.33
C ALA A 72 -1.42 -7.38 -12.56
N MET A 73 -0.48 -6.57 -12.09
CA MET A 73 -0.79 -5.39 -11.28
C MET A 73 -1.57 -4.33 -12.06
N LYS A 74 -2.57 -3.70 -11.42
CA LYS A 74 -3.18 -2.49 -11.98
C LYS A 74 -2.17 -1.34 -11.91
N LYS A 75 -2.09 -0.55 -12.98
CA LYS A 75 -1.16 0.58 -13.09
C LYS A 75 -1.55 1.75 -12.20
N ASP A 76 -2.86 1.92 -12.02
CA ASP A 76 -3.45 2.98 -11.22
C ASP A 76 -4.22 2.32 -10.06
N LEU A 77 -3.66 2.44 -8.87
CA LEU A 77 -4.28 1.99 -7.62
C LEU A 77 -4.83 3.23 -6.94
N PHE A 78 -6.14 3.43 -7.02
CA PHE A 78 -6.80 4.53 -6.34
C PHE A 78 -7.01 4.16 -4.88
N ALA A 79 -6.19 4.70 -3.99
CA ALA A 79 -6.50 4.75 -2.57
C ALA A 79 -7.33 6.01 -2.31
N LEU A 80 -8.63 5.95 -2.59
CA LEU A 80 -9.58 7.02 -2.25
C LEU A 80 -10.25 6.64 -0.93
N GLY A 81 -9.82 7.23 0.18
CA GLY A 81 -10.47 7.08 1.48
C GLY A 81 -9.51 6.97 2.66
N ASP A 82 -10.05 7.18 3.86
CA ASP A 82 -9.32 7.01 5.13
C ASP A 82 -9.09 5.53 5.49
N SER A 83 -9.76 4.59 4.80
CA SER A 83 -9.61 3.13 4.96
C SER A 83 -9.69 2.39 3.62
N LEU A 84 -8.74 1.48 3.38
CA LEU A 84 -8.71 0.60 2.21
C LEU A 84 -9.70 -0.58 2.31
N ASP A 85 -10.24 -0.82 3.50
CA ASP A 85 -11.09 -2.00 3.77
C ASP A 85 -12.49 -1.87 3.14
N GLU A 86 -12.96 -0.64 2.91
CA GLU A 86 -14.30 -0.38 2.34
C GLU A 86 -14.40 -0.76 0.85
N ILE A 87 -13.27 -0.85 0.15
CA ILE A 87 -13.19 -1.15 -1.30
C ILE A 87 -12.62 -2.55 -1.59
N ALA A 88 -12.47 -3.38 -0.55
CA ALA A 88 -11.95 -4.72 -0.71
C ALA A 88 -12.86 -5.59 -1.59
N ASP A 89 -12.27 -6.27 -2.57
CA ASP A 89 -12.95 -7.20 -3.47
C ASP A 89 -12.29 -8.59 -3.35
N PRO A 90 -12.55 -9.33 -2.25
CA PRO A 90 -11.93 -10.61 -1.99
C PRO A 90 -12.36 -11.65 -3.04
N TYR A 91 -11.38 -12.34 -3.61
CA TYR A 91 -11.59 -13.33 -4.65
C TYR A 91 -10.67 -14.55 -4.47
N THR A 92 -11.25 -15.73 -4.67
CA THR A 92 -10.50 -16.98 -4.75
C THR A 92 -10.34 -17.38 -6.20
N CYS A 93 -9.10 -17.46 -6.68
CA CYS A 93 -8.82 -17.88 -8.05
C CYS A 93 -9.31 -19.31 -8.30
N HIS A 94 -10.09 -19.52 -9.36
CA HIS A 94 -10.59 -20.86 -9.68
C HIS A 94 -9.48 -21.84 -10.12
N SER A 95 -8.42 -21.34 -10.78
CA SER A 95 -7.32 -22.16 -11.30
C SER A 95 -6.32 -22.57 -10.22
N CYS A 96 -5.74 -21.61 -9.48
CA CYS A 96 -4.70 -21.91 -8.48
C CYS A 96 -5.19 -21.88 -7.04
N LYS A 97 -6.48 -21.59 -6.81
CA LYS A 97 -7.11 -21.53 -5.47
C LYS A 97 -6.48 -20.52 -4.51
N SER A 98 -5.67 -19.60 -5.02
CA SER A 98 -5.10 -18.50 -4.24
C SER A 98 -6.17 -17.47 -3.91
N ASN A 99 -6.18 -17.01 -2.65
CA ASN A 99 -7.00 -15.88 -2.20
C ASN A 99 -6.26 -14.59 -2.48
N LEU A 100 -6.93 -13.65 -3.12
CA LEU A 100 -6.39 -12.35 -3.50
C LEU A 100 -7.51 -11.31 -3.50
N ASP A 101 -7.14 -10.05 -3.53
CA ASP A 101 -8.11 -8.97 -3.65
C ASP A 101 -8.06 -8.38 -5.06
N LYS A 102 -9.16 -8.53 -5.82
CA LYS A 102 -9.27 -8.09 -7.22
C LYS A 102 -9.05 -6.59 -7.37
N GLN A 103 -9.20 -5.81 -6.31
CA GLN A 103 -8.97 -4.37 -6.38
C GLN A 103 -7.56 -4.06 -6.92
N PHE A 104 -6.55 -4.90 -6.62
CA PHE A 104 -5.16 -4.65 -6.99
C PHE A 104 -4.73 -5.24 -8.35
N TRP A 105 -5.51 -6.14 -8.92
CA TRP A 105 -5.05 -7.02 -10.01
C TRP A 105 -5.95 -6.98 -11.25
N ARG A 106 -5.36 -7.13 -12.43
CA ARG A 106 -6.05 -7.30 -13.72
C ARG A 106 -6.41 -8.75 -13.98
N PHE A 107 -5.60 -9.67 -13.49
CA PHE A 107 -5.75 -11.12 -13.58
C PHE A 107 -4.97 -11.77 -12.44
N CYS A 108 -5.07 -13.09 -12.26
CA CYS A 108 -4.43 -13.75 -11.12
C CYS A 108 -2.89 -13.61 -11.19
N PRO A 109 -2.24 -12.96 -10.20
CA PRO A 109 -0.79 -12.78 -10.22
C PRO A 109 -0.02 -14.09 -10.04
N HIS A 110 -0.64 -15.14 -9.50
CA HIS A 110 -0.02 -16.44 -9.24
C HIS A 110 0.01 -17.37 -10.46
N CYS A 111 -1.10 -17.49 -11.19
CA CYS A 111 -1.22 -18.41 -12.33
C CYS A 111 -1.54 -17.76 -13.68
N GLY A 112 -1.76 -16.45 -13.75
CA GLY A 112 -2.05 -15.76 -15.00
C GLY A 112 -3.48 -15.92 -15.51
N SER A 113 -4.35 -16.67 -14.82
CA SER A 113 -5.74 -16.85 -15.24
C SER A 113 -6.52 -15.55 -15.17
N ALA A 114 -7.36 -15.29 -16.17
CA ALA A 114 -8.37 -14.23 -16.10
C ALA A 114 -9.33 -14.47 -14.92
N PHE A 115 -9.90 -13.39 -14.40
CA PHE A 115 -10.98 -13.49 -13.43
C PHE A 115 -12.28 -13.84 -14.16
N LEU A 116 -13.06 -14.76 -13.59
CA LEU A 116 -14.42 -14.99 -14.06
C LEU A 116 -15.26 -13.78 -13.61
N GLU A 117 -15.91 -13.14 -14.57
CA GLU A 117 -16.97 -12.17 -14.31
C GLU A 117 -18.23 -12.98 -13.93
N GLU A 118 -18.87 -12.61 -12.82
CA GLU A 118 -20.22 -13.10 -12.47
C GLU A 118 -21.28 -12.33 -13.26
#